data_AF-A0A429IKR5-F1
#
_entry.id   AF-A0A429IKR5-F1
#
_cell.length_a   1.000
_cell.length_b   1.000
_cell.length_c   1.000
_cell.angle_alpha   90.00
_cell.angle_beta   90.00
_cell.angle_gamma   90.00
#
_symmetry.space_group_name_H-M   'P 1'
#
loop_
_entity.id
_entity.type
_entity.pdbx_description
1 polymer ?
#
loop_
_entity_poly.entity_id
_entity_poly.type
_entity_poly.pdbx_seq_one_letter_code
_entity_poly.pdbx_strand_id
1 'polypeptide(L)'
;RLALASAAAAERYGPARTTMADPALVELAISPDSDEAARARALRLLGFAAGLPVHVVAVRTRLPLDRIGALICPARPVKAAPLAEVGVLLATTVDRTRFPAGTHAGIGTADGPHRSWQQARTALRFTTPRRPVLHHTDLGAVALLAEVPRDAIRDNTDVASIARLAAHPEDLETLDAYCATGSLRRAADLLHLHHSSVSRRLAQISDALDIDLTDPMGLTRATFALTAWRLLDG
;
A
#
# COMPACT_ATOMS: atom_id res chain seq x y z
N ARG A 1 0.47 39.08 -39.03
CA ARG A 1 1.12 37.74 -39.03
C ARG A 1 1.91 37.46 -37.72
N LEU A 2 1.55 38.06 -36.58
CA LEU A 2 2.24 37.88 -35.29
C LEU A 2 1.42 37.13 -34.23
N ALA A 3 0.21 36.63 -34.58
CA ALA A 3 -0.69 35.97 -33.62
C ALA A 3 -0.58 34.43 -33.58
N LEU A 4 0.21 33.80 -34.47
CA LEU A 4 0.34 32.34 -34.55
C LEU A 4 1.65 31.80 -33.93
N ALA A 5 2.59 32.67 -33.56
CA ALA A 5 3.86 32.24 -32.97
C ALA A 5 3.77 31.95 -31.45
N SER A 6 2.76 32.49 -30.76
CA SER A 6 2.61 32.34 -29.31
C SER A 6 1.97 31.01 -28.89
N ALA A 7 1.18 30.38 -29.77
CA ALA A 7 0.52 29.10 -29.48
C ALA A 7 1.49 27.91 -29.53
N ALA A 8 2.49 27.95 -30.43
CA ALA A 8 3.49 26.89 -30.54
C ALA A 8 4.53 26.88 -29.40
N ALA A 9 4.70 28.01 -28.70
CA ALA A 9 5.59 28.10 -27.54
C ALA A 9 4.92 27.62 -26.24
N ALA A 10 3.59 27.77 -26.12
CA ALA A 10 2.82 27.29 -24.97
C ALA A 10 2.66 25.76 -24.95
N GLU A 11 2.69 25.09 -26.11
CA GLU A 11 2.70 23.61 -26.18
C GLU A 11 4.04 23.00 -25.75
N ARG A 12 5.16 23.75 -25.80
CA ARG A 12 6.48 23.26 -25.35
C ARG A 12 6.70 23.36 -23.84
N TYR A 13 5.89 24.13 -23.13
CA TYR A 13 5.94 24.27 -21.67
C TYR A 13 4.54 24.07 -21.09
N GLY A 14 3.95 22.89 -21.35
CA GLY A 14 2.90 22.41 -20.47
C GLY A 14 3.43 22.33 -19.03
N PRO A 15 2.60 22.60 -18.00
CA PRO A 15 3.03 22.44 -16.61
C PRO A 15 3.66 21.06 -16.44
N ALA A 16 4.79 21.00 -15.73
CA ALA A 16 5.54 19.77 -15.59
C ALA A 16 4.61 18.61 -15.20
N ARG A 17 4.65 17.54 -16.00
CA ARG A 17 3.71 16.41 -15.93
C ARG A 17 3.69 15.78 -14.55
N THR A 18 4.80 15.84 -13.83
CA THR A 18 4.81 15.52 -12.40
C THR A 18 5.40 16.68 -11.64
N THR A 19 4.71 17.12 -10.59
CA THR A 19 5.13 18.24 -9.75
C THR A 19 4.74 17.99 -8.31
N MET A 20 5.61 18.45 -7.42
CA MET A 20 5.22 18.70 -6.04
C MET A 20 4.12 19.76 -6.03
N ALA A 21 3.03 19.46 -5.34
CA ALA A 21 1.90 20.36 -5.13
C ALA A 21 1.96 20.97 -3.73
N ASP A 22 1.21 22.05 -3.54
CA ASP A 22 0.92 22.58 -2.21
C ASP A 22 0.21 21.50 -1.36
N PRO A 23 0.81 21.06 -0.22
CA PRO A 23 0.20 20.08 0.67
C PRO A 23 -1.21 20.46 1.12
N ALA A 24 -1.49 21.76 1.33
CA ALA A 24 -2.82 22.21 1.76
C ALA A 24 -3.89 21.98 0.68
N LEU A 25 -3.54 22.16 -0.60
CA LEU A 25 -4.45 21.86 -1.70
C LEU A 25 -4.68 20.35 -1.87
N VAL A 26 -3.64 19.54 -1.66
CA VAL A 26 -3.76 18.07 -1.71
C VAL A 26 -4.63 17.58 -0.56
N GLU A 27 -4.41 18.09 0.65
CA GLU A 27 -5.22 17.78 1.83
C GLU A 27 -6.68 18.17 1.63
N LEU A 28 -6.95 19.36 1.09
CA LEU A 28 -8.31 19.80 0.77
C LEU A 28 -8.99 18.86 -0.25
N ALA A 29 -8.25 18.32 -1.22
CA ALA A 29 -8.80 17.39 -2.21
C ALA A 29 -9.18 16.04 -1.61
N ILE A 30 -8.40 15.53 -0.64
CA ILE A 30 -8.58 14.19 -0.07
C ILE A 30 -9.27 14.17 1.31
N SER A 31 -9.53 15.32 1.91
CA SER A 31 -10.16 15.39 3.23
C SER A 31 -11.62 14.90 3.17
N PRO A 32 -12.06 14.11 4.16
CA PRO A 32 -13.47 13.76 4.32
C PRO A 32 -14.32 14.97 4.72
N ASP A 33 -13.73 15.98 5.37
CA ASP A 33 -14.43 17.15 5.89
C ASP A 33 -14.64 18.24 4.82
N SER A 34 -13.97 18.10 3.66
CA SER A 34 -14.19 18.99 2.52
C SER A 34 -15.55 18.76 1.88
N ASP A 35 -16.28 19.84 1.63
CA ASP A 35 -17.43 19.79 0.74
C ASP A 35 -16.99 19.52 -0.72
N GLU A 36 -17.95 19.07 -1.53
CA GLU A 36 -17.69 18.68 -2.92
C GLU A 36 -17.21 19.84 -3.79
N ALA A 37 -17.66 21.07 -3.52
CA ALA A 37 -17.28 22.24 -4.30
C ALA A 37 -15.83 22.66 -4.02
N ALA A 38 -15.42 22.64 -2.75
CA ALA A 38 -14.06 22.88 -2.30
C ALA A 38 -13.10 21.82 -2.86
N ARG A 39 -13.50 20.54 -2.79
CA ARG A 39 -12.75 19.43 -3.38
C ARG A 39 -12.57 19.58 -4.89
N ALA A 40 -13.66 19.83 -5.63
CA ALA A 40 -13.62 20.02 -7.08
C ALA A 40 -12.78 21.26 -7.47
N ARG A 41 -12.81 22.32 -6.65
CA ARG A 41 -11.93 23.48 -6.83
C ARG A 41 -10.47 23.13 -6.60
N ALA A 42 -10.15 22.41 -5.54
CA ALA A 42 -8.78 21.96 -5.23
C ALA A 42 -8.22 21.11 -6.37
N LEU A 43 -8.98 20.11 -6.84
CA LEU A 43 -8.58 19.26 -7.97
C LEU A 43 -8.32 20.06 -9.25
N ARG A 44 -9.16 21.07 -9.56
CA ARG A 44 -8.93 21.96 -10.71
C ARG A 44 -7.67 22.81 -10.56
N LEU A 45 -7.41 23.36 -9.37
CA LEU A 45 -6.17 24.10 -9.10
C LEU A 45 -4.93 23.19 -9.20
N LEU A 46 -5.10 21.92 -8.86
CA LEU A 46 -4.11 20.86 -9.05
C LEU A 46 -4.03 20.36 -10.51
N GLY A 47 -4.83 20.89 -11.43
CA GLY A 47 -4.77 20.57 -12.86
C GLY A 47 -5.51 19.30 -13.27
N PHE A 48 -6.34 18.72 -12.40
CA PHE A 48 -7.23 17.62 -12.76
C PHE A 48 -8.51 18.16 -13.40
N ALA A 49 -8.86 17.63 -14.58
CA ALA A 49 -10.10 17.97 -15.24
C ALA A 49 -11.30 17.39 -14.48
N ALA A 50 -12.41 18.14 -14.48
CA ALA A 50 -13.65 17.70 -13.85
C ALA A 50 -14.17 16.39 -14.48
N GLY A 51 -14.69 15.50 -13.65
CA GLY A 51 -15.29 14.23 -14.10
C GLY A 51 -14.29 13.13 -14.48
N LEU A 52 -12.98 13.40 -14.45
CA LEU A 52 -11.98 12.33 -14.60
C LEU A 52 -11.78 11.57 -13.28
N PRO A 53 -11.63 10.24 -13.33
CA PRO A 53 -11.27 9.46 -12.16
C PRO A 53 -9.91 9.91 -11.63
N VAL A 54 -9.82 10.12 -10.32
CA VAL A 54 -8.56 10.42 -9.62
C VAL A 54 -8.31 9.33 -8.59
N HIS A 55 -7.23 8.60 -8.78
CA HIS A 55 -6.68 7.67 -7.81
C HIS A 55 -5.79 8.42 -6.84
N VAL A 56 -5.86 8.03 -5.57
CA VAL A 56 -4.93 8.44 -4.54
C VAL A 56 -4.00 7.26 -4.22
N VAL A 57 -2.71 7.53 -4.15
CA VAL A 57 -1.69 6.56 -3.72
C VAL A 57 -1.04 7.07 -2.44
N ALA A 58 -1.03 6.21 -1.43
CA ALA A 58 -0.31 6.41 -0.19
C ALA A 58 1.04 5.71 -0.30
N VAL A 59 2.15 6.43 -0.09
CA VAL A 59 3.49 5.92 -0.36
C VAL A 59 4.40 6.11 0.85
N ARG A 60 5.14 5.05 1.21
CA ARG A 60 6.32 5.11 2.09
C ARG A 60 7.56 4.80 1.26
N THR A 61 8.48 5.76 1.19
CA THR A 61 9.67 5.65 0.35
C THR A 61 10.76 6.60 0.82
N ARG A 62 12.00 6.30 0.43
CA ARG A 62 13.15 7.22 0.56
C ARG A 62 13.40 8.02 -0.72
N LEU A 63 12.67 7.73 -1.79
CA LEU A 63 12.82 8.40 -3.08
C LEU A 63 11.94 9.67 -3.13
N PRO A 64 12.30 10.67 -3.93
CA PRO A 64 11.44 11.83 -4.18
C PRO A 64 10.07 11.41 -4.74
N LEU A 65 8.98 11.98 -4.21
CA LEU A 65 7.61 11.59 -4.58
C LEU A 65 7.28 11.93 -6.04
N ASP A 66 7.81 13.04 -6.55
CA ASP A 66 7.68 13.45 -7.95
C ASP A 66 8.34 12.44 -8.91
N ARG A 67 9.48 11.86 -8.53
CA ARG A 67 10.11 10.77 -9.29
C ARG A 67 9.21 9.54 -9.35
N ILE A 68 8.59 9.16 -8.24
CA ILE A 68 7.65 8.03 -8.21
C ILE A 68 6.43 8.33 -9.09
N GLY A 69 5.84 9.51 -8.95
CA GLY A 69 4.70 9.95 -9.76
C GLY A 69 4.98 9.87 -11.26
N ALA A 70 6.15 10.34 -11.71
CA ALA A 70 6.56 10.28 -13.10
C ALA A 70 6.72 8.83 -13.62
N LEU A 71 7.14 7.90 -12.77
CA LEU A 71 7.28 6.49 -13.14
C LEU A 71 5.91 5.81 -13.26
N ILE A 72 5.03 5.98 -12.30
CA ILE A 72 3.76 5.25 -12.23
C ILE A 72 2.68 5.81 -13.16
N CYS A 73 2.83 7.05 -13.65
CA CYS A 73 1.88 7.69 -14.55
C CYS A 73 2.61 8.58 -15.59
N PRO A 74 3.40 7.99 -16.51
CA PRO A 74 4.28 8.76 -17.40
C PRO A 74 3.53 9.62 -18.44
N ALA A 75 2.28 9.25 -18.76
CA ALA A 75 1.50 9.86 -19.82
C ALA A 75 0.60 11.00 -19.36
N ARG A 76 0.45 11.23 -18.05
CA ARG A 76 -0.59 12.10 -17.49
C ARG A 76 -0.09 12.84 -16.25
N PRO A 77 -0.76 13.94 -15.85
CA PRO A 77 -0.32 14.72 -14.71
C PRO A 77 -0.42 13.94 -13.40
N VAL A 78 0.62 14.04 -12.57
CA VAL A 78 0.64 13.57 -11.17
C VAL A 78 0.96 14.73 -10.25
N LYS A 79 0.17 14.85 -9.17
CA LYS A 79 0.45 15.79 -8.09
C LYS A 79 0.87 15.03 -6.85
N ALA A 80 2.00 15.44 -6.29
CA ALA A 80 2.62 14.80 -5.15
C ALA A 80 2.73 15.77 -3.98
N ALA A 81 2.45 15.33 -2.76
CA ALA A 81 2.74 16.10 -1.55
C ALA A 81 3.03 15.16 -0.38
N PRO A 82 3.92 15.54 0.55
CA PRO A 82 4.01 14.87 1.84
C PRO A 82 2.80 15.22 2.70
N LEU A 83 2.25 14.25 3.42
CA LEU A 83 1.23 14.45 4.44
C LEU A 83 1.62 13.64 5.69
N ALA A 84 2.18 14.33 6.69
CA ALA A 84 2.89 13.71 7.81
C ALA A 84 3.94 12.70 7.29
N GLU A 85 3.94 11.47 7.82
CA GLU A 85 4.91 10.40 7.47
C GLU A 85 4.59 9.64 6.17
N VAL A 86 3.58 10.08 5.41
CA VAL A 86 3.12 9.39 4.20
C VAL A 86 3.12 10.35 3.00
N GLY A 87 3.68 9.90 1.89
CA GLY A 87 3.56 10.61 0.61
C GLY A 87 2.20 10.35 -0.03
N VAL A 88 1.59 11.39 -0.56
CA VAL A 88 0.34 11.33 -1.33
C VAL A 88 0.65 11.59 -2.80
N LEU A 89 0.17 10.71 -3.69
CA LEU A 89 0.15 10.94 -5.12
C LEU A 89 -1.30 10.95 -5.60
N LEU A 90 -1.69 12.00 -6.32
CA LEU A 90 -2.94 12.09 -7.07
C LEU A 90 -2.63 11.83 -8.54
N ALA A 91 -3.28 10.83 -9.14
CA ALA A 91 -3.06 10.45 -10.53
C ALA A 91 -4.36 9.94 -11.17
N THR A 92 -4.53 10.16 -12.46
CA THR A 92 -5.72 9.64 -13.18
C THR A 92 -5.60 8.15 -13.55
N THR A 93 -4.37 7.62 -13.56
CA THR A 93 -4.06 6.21 -13.79
C THR A 93 -2.81 5.84 -12.98
N VAL A 94 -2.66 4.58 -12.59
CA VAL A 94 -1.50 4.10 -11.83
C VAL A 94 -1.01 2.79 -12.43
N ASP A 95 0.20 2.79 -12.98
CA ASP A 95 0.90 1.58 -13.40
C ASP A 95 1.65 0.96 -12.22
N ARG A 96 1.08 -0.13 -11.70
CA ARG A 96 1.58 -0.85 -10.52
C ARG A 96 2.94 -1.51 -10.74
N THR A 97 3.34 -1.74 -11.99
CA THR A 97 4.60 -2.42 -12.33
C THR A 97 5.80 -1.47 -12.31
N ARG A 98 5.54 -0.16 -12.22
CA ARG A 98 6.58 0.88 -12.33
C ARG A 98 7.01 1.49 -11.01
N PHE A 99 6.52 0.95 -9.89
CA PHE A 99 7.02 1.36 -8.58
C PHE A 99 8.47 0.91 -8.42
N PRO A 100 9.39 1.83 -8.05
CA PRO A 100 10.79 1.46 -7.85
C PRO A 100 10.95 0.60 -6.59
N ALA A 101 11.98 -0.25 -6.60
CA ALA A 101 12.34 -1.09 -5.46
C ALA A 101 12.49 -0.26 -4.17
N GLY A 102 12.09 -0.83 -3.03
CA GLY A 102 12.11 -0.15 -1.73
C GLY A 102 10.96 0.83 -1.49
N THR A 103 10.03 0.97 -2.44
CA THR A 103 8.79 1.75 -2.25
C THR A 103 7.65 0.87 -1.81
N HIS A 104 6.98 1.23 -0.72
CA HIS A 104 5.72 0.63 -0.32
C HIS A 104 4.57 1.56 -0.71
N ALA A 105 3.56 1.04 -1.38
CA ALA A 105 2.45 1.84 -1.89
C ALA A 105 1.09 1.13 -1.72
N GLY A 106 0.13 1.86 -1.16
CA GLY A 106 -1.27 1.51 -1.19
C GLY A 106 -2.03 2.37 -2.19
N ILE A 107 -2.90 1.76 -3.00
CA ILE A 107 -3.65 2.44 -4.06
C ILE A 107 -5.15 2.32 -3.78
N GLY A 108 -5.85 3.45 -3.76
CA GLY A 108 -7.31 3.51 -3.65
C GLY A 108 -8.03 3.40 -4.98
N THR A 109 -9.32 3.08 -4.94
CA THR A 109 -10.22 3.18 -6.11
C THR A 109 -10.43 4.64 -6.50
N ALA A 110 -10.95 4.89 -7.69
CA ALA A 110 -11.21 6.25 -8.15
C ALA A 110 -12.61 6.78 -7.77
N ASP A 111 -13.29 6.15 -6.80
CA ASP A 111 -14.66 6.45 -6.39
C ASP A 111 -14.73 7.65 -5.43
N GLY A 112 -14.01 8.72 -5.77
CA GLY A 112 -13.86 9.93 -4.95
C GLY A 112 -12.52 10.00 -4.22
N PRO A 113 -11.81 11.15 -4.27
CA PRO A 113 -10.48 11.28 -3.68
C PRO A 113 -10.41 11.00 -2.17
N HIS A 114 -11.42 11.38 -1.38
CA HIS A 114 -11.39 11.11 0.07
C HIS A 114 -11.41 9.61 0.37
N ARG A 115 -12.29 8.87 -0.33
CA ARG A 115 -12.44 7.43 -0.15
C ARG A 115 -11.21 6.71 -0.68
N SER A 116 -10.72 7.15 -1.82
CA SER A 116 -9.46 6.69 -2.41
C SER A 116 -8.30 6.86 -1.43
N TRP A 117 -8.21 8.00 -0.73
CA TRP A 117 -7.17 8.24 0.27
C TRP A 117 -7.28 7.30 1.48
N GLN A 118 -8.48 7.12 2.03
CA GLN A 118 -8.71 6.17 3.13
C GLN A 118 -8.30 4.75 2.71
N GLN A 119 -8.73 4.31 1.54
CA GLN A 119 -8.41 3.00 0.98
C GLN A 119 -6.92 2.83 0.71
N ALA A 120 -6.26 3.85 0.15
CA ALA A 120 -4.83 3.85 -0.12
C ALA A 120 -4.02 3.70 1.18
N ARG A 121 -4.39 4.43 2.24
CA ARG A 121 -3.76 4.29 3.56
C ARG A 121 -3.98 2.90 4.15
N THR A 122 -5.19 2.35 4.05
CA THR A 122 -5.47 0.98 4.47
C THR A 122 -4.60 0.00 3.70
N ALA A 123 -4.56 0.07 2.37
CA ALA A 123 -3.73 -0.79 1.53
C ALA A 123 -2.24 -0.69 1.87
N LEU A 124 -1.75 0.53 2.13
CA LEU A 124 -0.36 0.76 2.53
C LEU A 124 0.00 0.01 3.82
N ARG A 125 -0.91 -0.05 4.80
CA ARG A 125 -0.68 -0.81 6.06
C ARG A 125 -0.56 -2.31 5.86
N PHE A 126 -1.13 -2.87 4.79
CA PHE A 126 -1.01 -4.31 4.45
C PHE A 126 0.21 -4.64 3.59
N THR A 127 0.98 -3.64 3.15
CA THR A 127 2.15 -3.88 2.31
C THR A 127 3.22 -4.66 3.08
N THR A 128 3.94 -5.53 2.38
CA THR A 128 5.04 -6.32 2.92
C THR A 128 6.23 -6.26 1.96
N PRO A 129 7.44 -6.68 2.37
CA PRO A 129 8.58 -6.75 1.45
C PRO A 129 8.30 -7.58 0.19
N ARG A 130 7.45 -8.61 0.29
CA ARG A 130 7.04 -9.49 -0.82
C ARG A 130 5.85 -8.94 -1.62
N ARG A 131 5.04 -8.09 -1.00
CA ARG A 131 3.91 -7.38 -1.64
C ARG A 131 3.98 -5.87 -1.32
N PRO A 132 4.96 -5.16 -1.91
CA PRO A 132 5.19 -3.76 -1.58
C PRO A 132 4.13 -2.82 -2.16
N VAL A 133 3.39 -3.26 -3.19
CA VAL A 133 2.36 -2.45 -3.85
C VAL A 133 1.02 -3.17 -3.83
N LEU A 134 0.03 -2.60 -3.14
CA LEU A 134 -1.30 -3.17 -2.98
C LEU A 134 -2.37 -2.20 -3.46
N HIS A 135 -3.30 -2.69 -4.27
CA HIS A 135 -4.54 -1.99 -4.54
C HIS A 135 -5.56 -2.42 -3.49
N HIS A 136 -6.35 -1.47 -2.96
CA HIS A 136 -7.29 -1.75 -1.88
C HIS A 136 -8.28 -2.85 -2.23
N THR A 137 -8.75 -2.92 -3.48
CA THR A 137 -9.68 -3.97 -3.93
C THR A 137 -9.10 -5.38 -3.85
N ASP A 138 -7.77 -5.52 -3.93
CA ASP A 138 -7.11 -6.83 -3.88
C ASP A 138 -7.09 -7.40 -2.45
N LEU A 139 -7.35 -6.58 -1.44
CA LEU A 139 -7.42 -7.02 -0.04
C LEU A 139 -8.70 -7.82 0.25
N GLY A 140 -9.79 -7.54 -0.49
CA GLY A 140 -11.10 -8.14 -0.22
C GLY A 140 -11.50 -8.03 1.26
N ALA A 141 -11.99 -9.12 1.83
CA ALA A 141 -12.44 -9.19 3.23
C ALA A 141 -11.33 -8.93 4.26
N VAL A 142 -10.05 -9.14 3.89
CA VAL A 142 -8.92 -8.93 4.82
C VAL A 142 -8.76 -7.44 5.16
N ALA A 143 -9.26 -6.52 4.32
CA ALA A 143 -9.27 -5.09 4.62
C ALA A 143 -10.02 -4.76 5.93
N LEU A 144 -11.02 -5.57 6.31
CA LEU A 144 -11.80 -5.38 7.55
C LEU A 144 -10.92 -5.49 8.81
N LEU A 145 -9.80 -6.21 8.77
CA LEU A 145 -8.85 -6.25 9.89
C LEU A 145 -8.28 -4.86 10.23
N ALA A 146 -8.24 -3.93 9.27
CA ALA A 146 -7.76 -2.57 9.51
C ALA A 146 -8.74 -1.71 10.33
N GLU A 147 -10.00 -2.13 10.44
CA GLU A 147 -11.05 -1.48 11.21
C GLU A 147 -11.11 -1.97 12.66
N VAL A 148 -10.49 -3.11 12.96
CA VAL A 148 -10.44 -3.66 14.32
C VAL A 148 -9.56 -2.74 15.20
N PRO A 149 -10.04 -2.34 16.40
CA PRO A 149 -9.26 -1.53 17.31
C PRO A 149 -7.91 -2.18 17.64
N ARG A 150 -6.84 -1.37 17.69
CA ARG A 150 -5.46 -1.86 17.93
C ARG A 150 -5.33 -2.64 19.23
N ASP A 151 -6.02 -2.24 20.29
CA ASP A 151 -5.95 -2.93 21.58
C ASP A 151 -6.64 -4.30 21.51
N ALA A 152 -7.77 -4.41 20.81
CA ALA A 152 -8.41 -5.70 20.55
C ALA A 152 -7.52 -6.64 19.71
N ILE A 153 -6.74 -6.10 18.76
CA ILE A 153 -5.75 -6.87 18.02
C ILE A 153 -4.63 -7.36 18.96
N ARG A 154 -4.11 -6.51 19.85
CA ARG A 154 -3.04 -6.86 20.80
C ARG A 154 -3.46 -7.92 21.83
N ASP A 155 -4.70 -7.84 22.30
CA ASP A 155 -5.24 -8.74 23.32
C ASP A 155 -5.59 -10.13 22.76
N ASN A 156 -5.59 -10.29 21.43
CA ASN A 156 -5.83 -11.58 20.81
C ASN A 156 -4.64 -12.54 21.02
N THR A 157 -4.94 -13.76 21.49
CA THR A 157 -3.93 -14.78 21.81
C THR A 157 -3.03 -15.14 20.63
N ASP A 158 -3.60 -15.32 19.43
CA ASP A 158 -2.82 -15.71 18.25
C ASP A 158 -1.87 -14.58 17.84
N VAL A 159 -2.36 -13.35 17.84
CA VAL A 159 -1.55 -12.16 17.55
C VAL A 159 -0.42 -12.00 18.57
N ALA A 160 -0.70 -12.21 19.85
CA ALA A 160 0.32 -12.18 20.91
C ALA A 160 1.37 -13.30 20.73
N SER A 161 0.97 -14.49 20.26
CA SER A 161 1.89 -15.58 19.90
C SER A 161 2.79 -15.19 18.73
N ILE A 162 2.25 -14.57 17.68
CA ILE A 162 3.04 -14.02 16.57
C ILE A 162 4.01 -12.95 17.05
N ALA A 163 3.58 -12.06 17.95
CA ALA A 163 4.45 -11.02 18.50
C ALA A 163 5.65 -11.61 19.26
N ARG A 164 5.46 -12.72 19.98
CA ARG A 164 6.57 -13.47 20.59
C ARG A 164 7.46 -14.16 19.55
N LEU A 165 6.85 -14.75 18.52
CA LEU A 165 7.58 -15.39 17.41
C LEU A 165 8.48 -14.37 16.67
N ALA A 166 8.03 -13.13 16.55
CA ALA A 166 8.76 -12.06 15.87
C ALA A 166 10.11 -11.71 16.52
N ALA A 167 10.36 -12.15 17.76
CA ALA A 167 11.70 -12.10 18.37
C ALA A 167 12.74 -12.97 17.64
N HIS A 168 12.29 -13.91 16.80
CA HIS A 168 13.12 -14.80 15.97
C HIS A 168 12.82 -14.55 14.48
N PRO A 169 13.56 -13.63 13.82
CA PRO A 169 13.25 -13.20 12.46
C PRO A 169 13.18 -14.34 11.44
N GLU A 170 14.04 -15.35 11.57
CA GLU A 170 14.06 -16.51 10.68
C GLU A 170 12.79 -17.38 10.79
N ASP A 171 12.22 -17.48 11.99
CA ASP A 171 10.99 -18.24 12.22
C ASP A 171 9.78 -17.48 11.69
N LEU A 172 9.75 -16.16 11.91
CA LEU A 172 8.73 -15.28 11.33
C LEU A 172 8.78 -15.30 9.79
N GLU A 173 9.97 -15.26 9.19
CA GLU A 173 10.17 -15.36 7.75
C GLU A 173 9.71 -16.73 7.21
N THR A 174 9.98 -17.80 7.97
CA THR A 174 9.55 -19.16 7.61
C THR A 174 8.02 -19.30 7.65
N LEU A 175 7.39 -18.76 8.69
CA LEU A 175 5.92 -18.72 8.79
C LEU A 175 5.33 -17.90 7.64
N ASP A 176 5.87 -16.72 7.37
CA ASP A 176 5.40 -15.84 6.29
C ASP A 176 5.54 -16.52 4.91
N ALA A 177 6.64 -17.22 4.65
CA ALA A 177 6.85 -18.04 3.46
C ALA A 177 5.82 -19.15 3.33
N TYR A 178 5.53 -19.85 4.42
CA TYR A 178 4.56 -20.94 4.43
C TYR A 178 3.11 -20.44 4.26
N CYS A 179 2.69 -19.40 4.99
CA CYS A 179 1.39 -18.74 4.82
C CYS A 179 1.15 -18.25 3.38
N ALA A 180 2.18 -17.74 2.71
CA ALA A 180 2.05 -17.25 1.34
C ALA A 180 1.93 -18.37 0.29
N THR A 181 2.42 -19.57 0.58
CA THR A 181 2.54 -20.65 -0.41
C THR A 181 1.64 -21.85 -0.14
N GLY A 182 1.22 -22.03 1.11
CA GLY A 182 0.50 -23.22 1.60
C GLY A 182 1.27 -24.53 1.36
N SER A 183 2.58 -24.46 1.11
CA SER A 183 3.35 -25.61 0.63
C SER A 183 4.76 -25.56 1.16
N LEU A 184 5.16 -26.63 1.85
CA LEU A 184 6.49 -26.77 2.43
C LEU A 184 7.58 -26.70 1.35
N ARG A 185 7.38 -27.37 0.21
CA ARG A 185 8.32 -27.33 -0.91
C ARG A 185 8.48 -25.90 -1.45
N ARG A 186 7.36 -25.22 -1.74
CA ARG A 186 7.43 -23.85 -2.28
C ARG A 186 8.00 -22.85 -1.26
N ALA A 187 7.72 -23.03 0.03
CA ALA A 187 8.32 -22.24 1.09
C ALA A 187 9.85 -22.47 1.15
N ALA A 188 10.31 -23.72 1.06
CA ALA A 188 11.73 -24.06 1.01
C ALA A 188 12.43 -23.46 -0.22
N ASP A 189 11.80 -23.56 -1.40
CA ASP A 189 12.31 -22.94 -2.63
C ASP A 189 12.42 -21.41 -2.49
N LEU A 190 11.40 -20.77 -1.89
CA LEU A 190 11.36 -19.32 -1.66
C LEU A 190 12.42 -18.84 -0.68
N LEU A 191 12.67 -19.62 0.37
CA LEU A 191 13.68 -19.32 1.40
C LEU A 191 15.09 -19.76 0.98
N HIS A 192 15.23 -20.45 -0.15
CA HIS A 192 16.47 -21.12 -0.56
C HIS A 192 17.02 -22.06 0.51
N LEU A 193 16.12 -22.75 1.24
CA LEU A 193 16.45 -23.70 2.29
C LEU A 193 16.14 -25.13 1.85
N HIS A 194 16.77 -26.09 2.52
CA HIS A 194 16.40 -27.48 2.35
C HIS A 194 15.02 -27.75 2.98
N HIS A 195 14.18 -28.55 2.30
CA HIS A 195 12.82 -28.86 2.74
C HIS A 195 12.76 -29.43 4.17
N SER A 196 13.74 -30.26 4.57
CA SER A 196 13.77 -30.82 5.94
C SER A 196 14.03 -29.75 7.02
N SER A 197 14.81 -28.72 6.70
CA SER A 197 15.04 -27.58 7.60
C SER A 197 13.76 -26.79 7.80
N VAL A 198 13.03 -26.50 6.72
CA VAL A 198 11.74 -25.81 6.78
C VAL A 198 10.70 -26.64 7.52
N SER A 199 10.64 -27.96 7.27
CA SER A 199 9.73 -28.88 7.98
C SER A 199 9.92 -28.82 9.49
N ARG A 200 11.16 -29.00 9.95
CA ARG A 200 11.50 -28.98 11.37
C ARG A 200 11.18 -27.64 12.01
N ARG A 201 11.49 -26.54 11.31
CA ARG A 201 11.20 -25.19 11.81
C ARG A 201 9.69 -24.94 11.87
N LEU A 202 8.92 -25.35 10.88
CA LEU A 202 7.46 -25.25 10.91
C LEU A 202 6.84 -26.05 12.05
N ALA A 203 7.37 -27.24 12.37
CA ALA A 203 6.92 -27.99 13.55
C ALA A 203 7.14 -27.20 14.85
N GLN A 204 8.32 -26.61 15.02
CA GLN A 204 8.64 -25.76 16.18
C GLN A 204 7.75 -24.51 16.25
N ILE A 205 7.46 -23.90 15.10
CA ILE A 205 6.55 -22.75 15.01
C ILE A 205 5.12 -23.17 15.39
N SER A 206 4.61 -24.28 14.85
CA SER A 206 3.28 -24.80 15.20
C SER A 206 3.12 -25.01 16.71
N ASP A 207 4.12 -25.63 17.34
CA ASP A 207 4.15 -25.86 18.79
C ASP A 207 4.17 -24.55 19.57
N ALA A 208 4.97 -23.56 19.13
CA ALA A 208 5.08 -22.26 19.78
C ALA A 208 3.81 -21.41 19.64
N LEU A 209 3.08 -21.56 18.53
CA LEU A 209 1.82 -20.84 18.28
C LEU A 209 0.61 -21.53 18.92
N ASP A 210 0.72 -22.81 19.28
CA ASP A 210 -0.41 -23.68 19.60
C ASP A 210 -1.45 -23.72 18.45
N ILE A 211 -0.92 -23.86 17.23
CA ILE A 211 -1.70 -23.92 15.98
C ILE A 211 -1.12 -25.01 15.09
N ASP A 212 -1.95 -25.97 14.68
CA ASP A 212 -1.58 -26.91 13.62
C ASP A 212 -1.55 -26.19 12.26
N LEU A 213 -0.36 -25.82 11.80
CA LEU A 213 -0.19 -25.14 10.51
C LEU A 213 -0.47 -26.04 9.30
N THR A 214 -0.54 -27.37 9.49
CA THR A 214 -0.85 -28.30 8.40
C THR A 214 -2.35 -28.42 8.14
N ASP A 215 -3.17 -28.08 9.15
CA ASP A 215 -4.61 -27.96 9.01
C ASP A 215 -4.99 -26.67 8.26
N PRO A 216 -5.91 -26.71 7.27
CA PRO A 216 -6.31 -25.53 6.52
C PRO A 216 -6.86 -24.38 7.38
N MET A 217 -7.58 -24.67 8.46
CA MET A 217 -8.09 -23.65 9.37
C MET A 217 -6.98 -23.11 10.28
N GLY A 218 -6.07 -23.96 10.75
CA GLY A 218 -4.87 -23.53 11.46
C GLY A 218 -4.00 -22.58 10.62
N LEU A 219 -3.72 -22.93 9.35
CA LEU A 219 -2.99 -22.06 8.44
C LEU A 219 -3.69 -20.72 8.20
N THR A 220 -5.02 -20.72 8.06
CA THR A 220 -5.83 -19.50 7.89
C THR A 220 -5.75 -18.61 9.14
N ARG A 221 -5.89 -19.21 10.33
CA ARG A 221 -5.81 -18.53 11.63
C ARG A 221 -4.43 -17.90 11.83
N ALA A 222 -3.35 -18.63 11.55
CA ALA A 222 -1.98 -18.10 11.58
C ALA A 222 -1.77 -16.96 10.57
N THR A 223 -2.33 -17.08 9.37
CA THR A 223 -2.24 -16.03 8.33
C THR A 223 -2.94 -14.74 8.77
N PHE A 224 -4.11 -14.83 9.39
CA PHE A 224 -4.81 -13.68 9.95
C PHE A 224 -4.10 -13.08 11.15
N ALA A 225 -3.59 -13.90 12.06
CA ALA A 225 -2.80 -13.44 13.20
C ALA A 225 -1.54 -12.69 12.74
N LEU A 226 -0.81 -13.24 11.77
CA LEU A 226 0.38 -12.60 11.17
C LEU A 226 0.03 -11.27 10.50
N THR A 227 -1.10 -11.23 9.78
CA THR A 227 -1.56 -10.01 9.12
C THR A 227 -1.98 -8.96 10.12
N ALA A 228 -2.75 -9.33 11.14
CA ALA A 228 -3.21 -8.43 12.19
C ALA A 228 -2.04 -7.87 13.03
N TRP A 229 -1.06 -8.71 13.36
CA TRP A 229 0.18 -8.29 14.02
C TRP A 229 0.90 -7.19 13.24
N ARG A 230 1.09 -7.36 11.91
CA ARG A 230 1.71 -6.34 11.05
C ARG A 230 0.96 -5.01 11.03
N LEU A 231 -0.35 -5.03 11.21
CA LEU A 231 -1.16 -3.81 11.28
C LEU A 231 -0.95 -2.99 12.57
N LEU A 232 -0.30 -3.57 13.59
CA LEU A 232 0.13 -2.88 14.81
C LEU A 232 1.38 -2.03 14.56
N ASP A 233 2.33 -2.56 13.76
CA ASP A 233 3.59 -1.91 13.40
C ASP A 233 3.44 -0.92 12.22
N GLY A 234 2.34 -1.06 11.47
CA GLY A 234 2.02 -0.30 10.26
C GLY A 234 1.38 1.06 10.46
#